data_AF-A0A0Q9X0N8-F1
#
_entry.id   AF-A0A0Q9X0N8-F1
#
_cell.length_a   1.000
_cell.length_b   1.000
_cell.length_c   1.000
_cell.angle_alpha   90.00
_cell.angle_beta   90.00
_cell.angle_gamma   90.00
#
_symmetry.space_group_name_H-M   'P 1'
#
loop_
_entity.id
_entity.type
_entity.pdbx_description
1 polymer ?
#
loop_
_entity_poly.entity_id
_entity_poly.type
_entity_poly.pdbx_seq_one_letter_code
_entity_poly.pdbx_strand_id
1 'polypeptide(L)' 'MKLCEYLILFTSILAISSASFKVRYDGYAVYRVRFENEQQRQVLQQFLGKREQKYDIWYEGRNEMHVMVNPLEDRTFR' A
#
# COMPACT_ATOMS: atom_id res chain seq x y z
N MET A 1 46.38 6.43 15.89
CA MET A 1 45.34 5.46 16.27
C MET A 1 43.92 6.05 16.26
N LYS A 2 43.70 7.33 16.60
CA LYS A 2 42.37 7.98 16.58
C LYS A 2 41.73 8.18 15.19
N LEU A 3 42.55 8.27 14.13
CA LEU A 3 42.07 8.47 12.74
C LEU A 3 41.40 7.21 12.17
N CYS A 4 41.89 6.02 12.55
CA CYS A 4 41.32 4.75 12.12
C CYS A 4 39.97 4.49 12.80
N GLU A 5 39.81 4.85 14.08
CA GLU A 5 38.52 4.75 14.78
C GLU A 5 37.44 5.60 14.11
N TYR A 6 37.78 6.81 13.64
CA TYR A 6 36.86 7.67 12.90
C TYR A 6 36.47 7.09 11.53
N LEU A 7 37.43 6.49 10.82
CA LEU A 7 37.17 5.83 9.54
C LEU A 7 36.19 4.64 9.71
N ILE A 8 36.37 3.84 10.77
CA ILE A 8 35.50 2.70 11.07
C ILE A 8 34.08 3.20 11.42
N LEU A 9 33.95 4.22 12.28
CA LEU A 9 32.66 4.81 12.63
C LEU A 9 31.91 5.37 11.40
N PHE A 10 32.61 6.02 10.48
CA PHE A 10 31.99 6.61 9.30
C PHE A 10 31.48 5.56 8.31
N THR A 11 32.20 4.44 8.15
CA THR A 11 31.76 3.32 7.31
C THR A 11 30.50 2.63 7.85
N SER A 12 30.35 2.56 9.18
CA SER A 12 29.19 1.92 9.83
C SER A 12 27.88 2.68 9.59
N ILE A 13 27.92 4.02 9.58
CA ILE A 13 26.73 4.85 9.40
C ILE A 13 26.22 4.79 7.96
N LEU A 14 27.13 4.71 6.98
CA LEU A 14 26.77 4.67 5.56
C LEU A 14 26.08 3.36 5.15
N ALA A 15 26.38 2.25 5.82
CA ALA A 15 25.76 0.95 5.54
C ALA A 15 24.25 0.94 5.87
N ILE A 16 23.83 1.63 6.93
CA ILE A 16 22.44 1.63 7.41
C ILE A 16 21.51 2.38 6.46
N SER A 17 22.00 3.42 5.76
CA SER A 17 21.20 4.23 4.84
C SER A 17 20.84 3.53 3.52
N SER A 18 21.46 2.39 3.23
CA SER A 18 21.19 1.59 2.02
C SER A 18 20.05 0.58 2.18
N ALA A 19 19.43 0.52 3.36
CA ALA A 19 18.16 -0.18 3.54
C ALA A 19 17.08 0.55 2.74
N SER A 20 16.96 0.20 1.45
CA SER A 20 15.84 0.59 0.60
C SER A 20 14.58 0.13 1.32
N PHE A 21 13.79 1.09 1.82
CA PHE A 21 12.42 0.87 2.27
C PHE A 21 11.59 0.49 1.03
N LYS A 22 11.77 -0.76 0.57
CA LYS A 22 10.99 -1.32 -0.51
C LYS A 22 9.57 -1.47 0.03
N VAL A 23 8.62 -0.78 -0.60
CA VAL A 23 7.20 -0.93 -0.28
C VAL A 23 6.85 -2.43 -0.44
N ARG A 24 6.54 -3.09 0.68
CA ARG A 24 6.15 -4.50 0.70
C ARG A 24 4.64 -4.58 0.53
N TYR A 25 4.22 -5.27 -0.52
CA TYR A 25 2.81 -5.55 -0.82
C TYR A 25 2.40 -6.96 -0.38
N ASP A 26 3.21 -7.62 0.45
CA ASP A 26 2.93 -8.96 0.94
C ASP A 26 1.60 -9.00 1.71
N GLY A 27 0.74 -9.96 1.36
CA GLY A 27 -0.56 -10.16 2.00
C GLY A 27 -1.67 -9.20 1.57
N TYR A 28 -1.38 -8.21 0.71
CA TYR A 28 -2.42 -7.40 0.10
C TYR A 28 -3.21 -8.23 -0.91
N ALA A 29 -4.52 -8.07 -0.88
CA ALA A 29 -5.43 -8.70 -1.83
C ALA A 29 -6.00 -7.64 -2.78
N VAL A 30 -6.26 -8.02 -4.03
CA VAL A 30 -6.94 -7.15 -5.00
C VAL A 30 -8.25 -7.79 -5.38
N TYR A 31 -9.35 -7.09 -5.09
CA TYR A 31 -10.70 -7.54 -5.37
C TYR A 31 -11.27 -6.78 -6.55
N ARG A 32 -11.92 -7.51 -7.46
CA ARG A 32 -12.69 -6.93 -8.56
C ARG A 32 -14.15 -6.78 -8.12
N VAL A 33 -14.59 -5.53 -8.00
CA VAL A 33 -15.98 -5.18 -7.71
C VAL A 33 -16.63 -4.73 -9.00
N ARG A 34 -17.70 -5.42 -9.41
CA ARG A 34 -18.50 -5.03 -10.59
C ARG A 34 -19.69 -4.19 -10.15
N PHE A 35 -20.06 -3.23 -10.98
CA PHE A 35 -21.23 -2.38 -10.77
C PHE A 35 -22.01 -2.21 -12.08
N GLU A 36 -23.33 -2.18 -11.95
CA GLU A 36 -24.24 -2.16 -13.09
C GLU A 36 -24.69 -0.73 -13.45
N ASN A 37 -24.63 0.19 -12.48
CA ASN A 37 -25.16 1.53 -12.59
C ASN A 37 -24.36 2.56 -11.78
N GLU A 38 -24.45 3.83 -12.20
CA GLU A 38 -23.65 4.93 -11.64
C GLU A 38 -23.88 5.16 -10.13
N GLN A 39 -25.07 4.83 -9.62
CA GLN A 39 -25.34 4.92 -8.18
C GLN A 39 -24.47 3.94 -7.38
N GLN A 40 -24.30 2.71 -7.85
CA GLN A 40 -23.44 1.72 -7.19
C GLN A 40 -21.97 2.17 -7.24
N ARG A 41 -21.54 2.75 -8.36
CA ARG A 41 -20.20 3.34 -8.50
C ARG A 41 -19.97 4.45 -7.48
N GLN A 42 -20.92 5.38 -7.33
CA GLN A 42 -20.82 6.47 -6.36
C GLN A 42 -20.75 5.97 -4.91
N VAL A 43 -21.56 4.97 -4.56
CA VAL A 43 -21.51 4.35 -3.22
C VAL A 43 -20.15 3.69 -2.98
N LEU A 44 -19.60 2.99 -3.97
CA LEU A 44 -18.29 2.35 -3.87
C LEU A 44 -17.18 3.39 -3.68
N GLN A 45 -17.16 4.46 -4.48
CA GLN A 45 -16.20 5.56 -4.33
C GLN A 45 -16.31 6.23 -2.95
N GLN A 46 -17.52 6.47 -2.45
CA GLN A 46 -17.72 7.03 -1.11
C GLN A 46 -17.26 6.09 0.00
N PHE A 47 -17.48 4.78 -0.14
CA PHE A 47 -17.02 3.79 0.83
C PHE A 47 -15.49 3.74 0.92
N LEU A 48 -14.82 3.77 -0.24
CA LEU A 48 -13.36 3.72 -0.35
C LEU A 48 -12.71 5.03 0.12
N GLY A 49 -13.24 6.18 -0.30
CA GLY A 49 -12.72 7.50 0.12
C GLY A 49 -12.87 7.78 1.62
N LYS A 50 -13.80 7.12 2.33
CA LYS A 50 -13.88 7.20 3.79
C LYS A 50 -12.81 6.39 4.53
N ARG A 51 -12.08 5.53 3.81
CA ARG A 51 -11.19 4.51 4.39
C ARG A 51 -9.87 4.41 3.61
N GLU A 52 -9.32 5.55 3.20
CA GLU A 52 -8.08 5.66 2.39
C GLU A 52 -6.87 4.89 2.97
N GLN A 53 -6.82 4.64 4.28
CA GLN A 53 -5.72 3.88 4.90
C GLN A 53 -5.89 2.35 4.80
N LYS A 54 -7.11 1.89 4.49
CA LYS A 54 -7.50 0.47 4.50
C LYS A 54 -7.66 -0.09 3.09
N TYR A 55 -8.15 0.75 2.18
CA TYR A 55 -8.49 0.37 0.82
C TYR A 55 -7.92 1.40 -0.14
N ASP A 56 -7.34 0.91 -1.23
CA ASP A 56 -6.80 1.75 -2.29
C ASP A 56 -7.41 1.36 -3.65
N ILE A 57 -7.59 2.32 -4.54
CA ILE A 57 -8.17 2.07 -5.87
C ILE A 57 -7.01 1.80 -6.82
N TRP A 58 -6.84 0.52 -7.18
CA TRP A 58 -5.80 0.14 -8.14
C TRP A 58 -6.24 0.44 -9.57
N TYR A 59 -7.51 0.20 -9.90
CA TYR A 59 -8.02 0.37 -11.25
C TYR A 59 -9.50 0.76 -11.23
N GLU A 60 -9.88 1.65 -12.15
CA GLU A 60 -11.28 2.01 -12.39
C GLU A 60 -11.60 1.82 -13.88
N GLY A 61 -12.56 0.94 -14.14
CA GLY A 61 -13.13 0.68 -15.45
C GLY A 61 -14.57 1.17 -15.54
N ARG A 62 -15.22 0.92 -16.69
CA ARG A 62 -16.58 1.41 -16.96
C ARG A 62 -17.66 0.76 -16.09
N ASN A 63 -17.48 -0.52 -15.74
CA ASN A 63 -18.43 -1.33 -14.95
C ASN A 63 -17.73 -2.15 -13.87
N GLU A 64 -16.47 -1.84 -13.59
CA GLU A 64 -15.68 -2.55 -12.58
C GLU A 64 -14.65 -1.63 -11.95
N MET A 65 -14.29 -1.94 -10.71
CA MET A 65 -13.24 -1.29 -9.95
C MET A 65 -12.42 -2.35 -9.25
N HIS A 66 -11.09 -2.20 -9.30
CA HIS A 66 -10.18 -3.05 -8.56
C HIS A 66 -9.76 -2.33 -7.29
N VAL A 67 -10.10 -2.94 -6.15
CA VAL A 67 -9.81 -2.42 -4.83
C VAL A 67 -8.70 -3.24 -4.22
N MET A 68 -7.60 -2.57 -3.89
CA MET A 68 -6.52 -3.12 -3.09
C MET A 68 -6.91 -3.04 -1.62
N VAL A 69 -6.78 -4.17 -0.92
CA VAL A 69 -7.19 -4.31 0.48
C VAL A 69 -5.97 -4.64 1.31
N ASN A 70 -5.79 -3.89 2.40
CA ASN A 70 -4.75 -4.16 3.39
C ASN A 70 -4.96 -5.57 4.02
N PRO A 71 -3.89 -6.38 4.19
CA PRO A 71 -3.99 -7.71 4.82
C PRO A 71 -4.72 -7.72 6.16
N LEU A 72 -4.66 -6.63 6.93
CA LEU A 72 -5.34 -6.50 8.22
C LEU A 72 -6.87 -6.45 8.08
N GLU A 73 -7.37 -6.02 6.92
CA GLU A 73 -8.79 -5.78 6.66
C GLU A 73 -9.39 -6.80 5.67
N ASP A 74 -8.59 -7.72 5.15
CA ASP A 74 -9.00 -8.74 4.17
C ASP A 74 -10.18 -9.59 4.66
N ARG A 75 -10.17 -9.98 5.94
CA ARG A 75 -11.26 -10.77 6.54
C ARG A 75 -12.58 -10.02 6.68
N THR A 76 -12.54 -8.69 6.74
CA THR A 76 -13.73 -7.85 6.90
C THR A 76 -14.29 -7.39 5.55
N PHE A 77 -13.45 -7.42 4.52
CA PHE A 77 -13.83 -7.05 3.16
C PHE A 77 -14.53 -8.18 2.39
N ARG A 78 -14.24 -9.43 2.74
CA ARG A 78 -14.81 -10.65 2.13
C ARG A 78 -16.28 -10.85 2.49
#